data_AF-A0A7V9GJQ5-F1
#
_entry.id   AF-A0A7V9GJQ5-F1
#
_cell.length_a   1.000
_cell.length_b   1.000
_cell.length_c   1.000
_cell.angle_alpha   90.00
_cell.angle_beta   90.00
_cell.angle_gamma   90.00
#
_symmetry.space_group_name_H-M   'P 1'
#
loop_
_entity.id
_entity.type
_entity.pdbx_description
1 polymer ?
#
loop_
_entity_poly.entity_id
_entity_poly.type
_entity_poly.pdbx_seq_one_letter_code
_entity_poly.pdbx_strand_id
1 'polypeptide(L)'
;MKHRSTIYLLTLGIIMMVFLINACSKSGGSDPVTPNPCASVTVTVTGNATPPSSSSASDGSITVTATGGSGFTFNINGGTFQSSGVFNNLAAGTYTITAKNSNGCTGSRQFTITSPSVCGGISISLSATTTSATPCGTPNGVITVTASGSTGFTYNINGGTFQSSASFNNLAAGSHTIIAKDANGCTATANVNVTAAPAGPLFSAVKQLMQTNCVSCHNASQSEGGMNWTVECNIVANSARIKARAVDQNPSVMPPTGPLPASEKDKITAWINAGAKFTD
;
A
#
# COMPACT_ATOMS: atom_id res chain seq x y z
N MET A 1 -64.84 -4.27 62.34
CA MET A 1 -64.00 -3.11 62.71
C MET A 1 -64.18 -2.03 61.66
N LYS A 2 -64.29 -0.77 62.09
CA LYS A 2 -64.42 0.42 61.23
C LYS A 2 -63.21 0.58 60.31
N HIS A 3 -63.44 0.85 59.03
CA HIS A 3 -63.00 2.07 58.30
C HIS A 3 -63.34 1.93 56.81
N ARG A 4 -64.39 2.63 56.32
CA ARG A 4 -64.35 3.93 55.61
C ARG A 4 -63.69 3.85 54.22
N SER A 5 -64.52 3.69 53.18
CA SER A 5 -64.20 4.13 51.82
C SER A 5 -64.90 5.46 51.57
N THR A 6 -64.11 6.48 51.25
CA THR A 6 -64.56 7.83 50.89
C THR A 6 -65.09 7.81 49.46
N ILE A 7 -66.37 8.11 49.27
CA ILE A 7 -67.04 8.30 47.96
C ILE A 7 -67.21 9.81 47.76
N TYR A 8 -66.72 10.32 46.62
CA TYR A 8 -66.94 11.70 46.20
C TYR A 8 -68.37 11.85 45.64
N LEU A 9 -69.12 12.82 46.20
CA LEU A 9 -70.47 13.19 45.77
C LEU A 9 -70.43 14.43 44.86
N LEU A 10 -71.02 14.28 43.68
CA LEU A 10 -72.00 15.16 43.00
C LEU A 10 -71.74 16.67 42.85
N THR A 11 -71.76 17.12 41.59
CA THR A 11 -72.83 17.92 40.94
C THR A 11 -72.60 17.79 39.42
N LEU A 12 -73.53 17.49 38.51
CA LEU A 12 -74.87 18.02 38.24
C LEU A 12 -75.52 17.14 37.13
N GLY A 13 -76.84 16.89 37.16
CA GLY A 13 -77.63 16.66 35.93
C GLY A 13 -78.05 15.23 35.51
N ILE A 14 -79.28 14.84 35.92
CA ILE A 14 -80.37 14.29 35.07
C ILE A 14 -80.21 12.91 34.37
N ILE A 15 -80.97 11.92 34.90
CA ILE A 15 -81.84 10.90 34.25
C ILE A 15 -81.23 9.84 33.29
N MET A 16 -81.10 8.59 33.77
CA MET A 16 -81.79 7.37 33.28
C MET A 16 -81.17 6.14 33.99
N MET A 17 -81.95 5.43 34.79
CA MET A 17 -82.64 4.18 34.40
C MET A 17 -81.62 3.02 34.23
N VAL A 18 -81.35 2.25 35.29
CA VAL A 18 -82.05 0.98 35.62
C VAL A 18 -81.38 -0.22 34.95
N PHE A 19 -80.65 -1.03 35.72
CA PHE A 19 -81.01 -2.40 36.13
C PHE A 19 -79.79 -3.10 36.75
N LEU A 20 -80.01 -3.68 37.92
CA LEU A 20 -79.18 -4.75 38.45
C LEU A 20 -79.18 -5.92 37.45
N ILE A 21 -78.01 -6.45 37.09
CA ILE A 21 -77.81 -7.90 37.06
C ILE A 21 -76.46 -8.20 37.69
N ASN A 22 -76.53 -8.82 38.86
CA ASN A 22 -75.44 -9.57 39.43
C ASN A 22 -75.22 -10.80 38.53
N ALA A 23 -74.11 -10.84 37.79
CA ALA A 23 -73.67 -12.04 37.10
C ALA A 23 -72.20 -12.28 37.46
N CYS A 24 -72.02 -13.18 38.41
CA CYS A 24 -70.81 -13.99 38.50
C CYS A 24 -70.68 -14.77 37.18
N SER A 25 -69.65 -14.49 36.39
CA SER A 25 -69.22 -15.35 35.28
C SER A 25 -67.83 -15.87 35.62
N LYS A 26 -67.76 -17.12 36.10
CA LYS A 26 -67.31 -18.28 35.30
C LYS A 26 -65.94 -18.01 34.68
N SER A 27 -64.88 -18.50 35.31
CA SER A 27 -64.44 -19.91 35.29
C SER A 27 -63.15 -19.92 34.48
N GLY A 28 -62.09 -20.53 35.03
CA GLY A 28 -60.84 -20.72 34.33
C GLY A 28 -61.01 -21.52 33.04
N GLY A 29 -61.33 -20.82 31.96
CA GLY A 29 -61.09 -21.30 30.62
C GLY A 29 -59.58 -21.26 30.44
N SER A 30 -58.94 -22.42 30.38
CA SER A 30 -57.76 -22.53 29.56
C SER A 30 -58.21 -22.16 28.15
N ASP A 31 -58.01 -20.90 27.75
CA ASP A 31 -57.96 -20.58 26.33
C ASP A 31 -57.12 -21.68 25.69
N PRO A 32 -57.60 -22.37 24.64
CA PRO A 32 -56.78 -23.38 23.99
C PRO A 32 -55.55 -22.64 23.50
N VAL A 33 -54.45 -22.79 24.24
CA VAL A 33 -53.15 -22.28 23.84
C VAL A 33 -52.85 -23.05 22.57
N THR A 34 -53.12 -22.43 21.43
CA THR A 34 -52.74 -22.99 20.14
C THR A 34 -51.23 -23.18 20.23
N PRO A 35 -50.73 -24.42 20.15
CA PRO A 35 -49.30 -24.66 20.32
C PRO A 35 -48.56 -23.82 19.28
N ASN A 36 -47.60 -23.00 19.73
CA ASN A 36 -46.78 -22.21 18.83
C ASN A 36 -46.16 -23.16 17.79
N PRO A 37 -46.52 -23.07 16.50
CA PRO A 37 -46.08 -24.02 15.48
C PRO A 37 -44.56 -23.96 15.24
N CYS A 38 -43.89 -22.94 15.80
CA CYS A 38 -42.45 -22.73 15.67
C CYS A 38 -41.65 -23.12 16.92
N ALA A 39 -42.28 -23.61 17.98
CA ALA A 39 -41.61 -23.89 19.25
C ALA A 39 -40.46 -24.91 19.13
N SER A 40 -40.56 -25.86 18.20
CA SER A 40 -39.55 -26.91 17.97
C SER A 40 -38.95 -26.84 16.56
N VAL A 41 -39.14 -25.73 15.84
CA VAL A 41 -38.71 -25.58 14.44
C VAL A 41 -37.56 -24.58 14.37
N THR A 42 -36.39 -25.06 13.94
CA THR A 42 -35.26 -24.19 13.60
C THR A 42 -35.18 -24.03 12.09
N VAL A 43 -35.46 -22.82 11.60
CA VAL A 43 -35.28 -22.50 10.17
C VAL A 43 -33.82 -22.14 9.93
N THR A 44 -33.16 -22.87 9.04
CA THR A 44 -31.76 -22.62 8.68
C THR A 44 -31.68 -22.19 7.23
N VAL A 45 -31.00 -21.06 6.97
CA VAL A 45 -30.74 -20.55 5.61
C VAL A 45 -29.32 -20.91 5.20
N THR A 46 -29.16 -21.55 4.04
CA THR A 46 -27.87 -21.85 3.43
C THR A 46 -27.82 -21.33 2.00
N GLY A 47 -26.62 -21.13 1.47
CA GLY A 47 -26.46 -20.55 0.14
C GLY A 47 -25.09 -19.95 -0.08
N ASN A 48 -24.95 -19.27 -1.21
CA ASN A 48 -23.71 -18.66 -1.67
C ASN A 48 -23.98 -17.27 -2.24
N ALA A 49 -22.96 -16.42 -2.16
CA ALA A 49 -22.92 -15.10 -2.74
C ALA A 49 -21.95 -15.10 -3.93
N THR A 50 -22.32 -14.42 -5.00
CA THR A 50 -21.51 -14.21 -6.21
C THR A 50 -21.13 -12.73 -6.29
N PRO A 51 -19.83 -12.38 -6.42
CA PRO A 51 -19.38 -11.00 -6.61
C PRO A 51 -19.95 -10.35 -7.88
N PRO A 52 -20.09 -9.02 -7.92
CA PRO A 52 -20.33 -8.29 -9.16
C PRO A 52 -19.13 -8.37 -10.12
N SER A 53 -19.31 -8.02 -11.39
CA SER A 53 -18.27 -8.08 -12.43
C SER A 53 -17.17 -7.03 -12.25
N SER A 54 -17.45 -5.93 -11.55
CA SER A 54 -16.48 -4.87 -11.24
C SER A 54 -16.83 -4.18 -9.92
N SER A 55 -15.92 -3.36 -9.40
CA SER A 55 -16.13 -2.61 -8.15
C SER A 55 -17.26 -1.58 -8.22
N SER A 56 -17.63 -1.15 -9.43
CA SER A 56 -18.75 -0.23 -9.67
C SER A 56 -20.02 -0.91 -10.18
N ALA A 57 -19.98 -2.21 -10.47
CA ALA A 57 -21.14 -2.94 -10.96
C ALA A 57 -22.05 -3.39 -9.80
N SER A 58 -23.33 -3.56 -10.13
CA SER A 58 -24.35 -4.09 -9.23
C SER A 58 -25.02 -5.31 -9.85
N ASP A 59 -24.23 -6.22 -10.43
CA ASP A 59 -24.68 -7.45 -11.10
C ASP A 59 -24.33 -8.72 -10.31
N GLY A 60 -23.94 -8.57 -9.04
CA GLY A 60 -23.75 -9.68 -8.11
C GLY A 60 -25.07 -10.35 -7.72
N SER A 61 -24.98 -11.50 -7.06
CA SER A 61 -26.16 -12.28 -6.68
C SER A 61 -26.00 -13.05 -5.37
N ILE A 62 -27.12 -13.38 -4.73
CA ILE A 62 -27.21 -14.30 -3.61
C ILE A 62 -28.23 -15.38 -3.96
N THR A 63 -27.84 -16.64 -3.86
CA THR A 63 -28.72 -17.79 -4.05
C THR A 63 -28.79 -18.58 -2.76
N VAL A 64 -29.99 -18.78 -2.23
CA VAL A 64 -30.24 -19.47 -0.96
C VAL A 64 -31.25 -20.61 -1.08
N THR A 65 -31.18 -21.50 -0.11
CA THR A 65 -32.20 -22.49 0.24
C THR A 65 -32.43 -22.45 1.75
N ALA A 66 -33.52 -23.07 2.22
CA ALA A 66 -33.81 -23.17 3.64
C ALA A 66 -34.32 -24.56 4.05
N THR A 67 -34.08 -24.91 5.30
CA THR A 67 -34.59 -26.12 5.97
C THR A 67 -35.41 -25.75 7.20
N GLY A 68 -36.09 -26.72 7.83
CA GLY A 68 -36.99 -26.48 8.96
C GLY A 68 -38.47 -26.29 8.57
N GLY A 69 -38.95 -27.05 7.59
CA GLY A 69 -40.34 -27.01 7.11
C GLY A 69 -40.44 -27.13 5.59
N SER A 70 -41.56 -26.66 5.04
CA SER A 70 -41.83 -26.61 3.60
C SER A 70 -42.49 -25.27 3.21
N GLY A 71 -42.63 -25.04 1.90
CA GLY A 71 -43.30 -23.83 1.38
C GLY A 71 -42.55 -22.54 1.74
N PHE A 72 -41.22 -22.55 1.65
CA PHE A 72 -40.41 -21.39 2.00
C PHE A 72 -40.62 -20.22 1.06
N THR A 73 -40.67 -19.03 1.65
CA THR A 73 -40.51 -17.74 0.97
C THR A 73 -39.32 -17.02 1.59
N PHE A 74 -38.68 -16.14 0.81
CA PHE A 74 -37.45 -15.47 1.18
C PHE A 74 -37.59 -13.96 1.02
N ASN A 75 -36.98 -13.19 1.90
CA ASN A 75 -36.77 -11.76 1.69
C ASN A 75 -35.29 -11.39 1.85
N ILE A 76 -34.96 -10.20 1.35
CA ILE A 76 -33.65 -9.59 1.51
C ILE A 76 -33.81 -8.26 2.25
N ASN A 77 -33.01 -8.04 3.29
CA ASN A 77 -32.96 -6.82 4.10
C ASN A 77 -34.33 -6.32 4.59
N GLY A 78 -35.24 -7.24 4.93
CA GLY A 78 -36.59 -6.89 5.41
C GLY A 78 -37.58 -6.47 4.32
N GLY A 79 -37.24 -6.65 3.04
CA GLY A 79 -38.15 -6.39 1.92
C GLY A 79 -39.29 -7.40 1.78
N THR A 80 -39.97 -7.34 0.64
CA THR A 80 -41.08 -8.25 0.29
C THR A 80 -40.59 -9.69 0.16
N PHE A 81 -41.40 -10.64 0.65
CA PHE A 81 -41.14 -12.07 0.49
C PHE A 81 -41.44 -12.53 -0.95
N GLN A 82 -40.56 -13.36 -1.50
CA GLN A 82 -40.70 -14.02 -2.79
C GLN A 82 -40.49 -15.53 -2.64
N SER A 83 -41.03 -16.33 -3.55
CA SER A 83 -40.85 -17.79 -3.55
C SER A 83 -39.43 -18.21 -3.95
N SER A 84 -38.78 -17.42 -4.82
CA SER A 84 -37.43 -17.68 -5.28
C SER A 84 -36.39 -17.35 -4.21
N GLY A 85 -35.43 -18.25 -3.99
CA GLY A 85 -34.25 -18.01 -3.17
C GLY A 85 -33.14 -17.23 -3.89
N VAL A 86 -33.40 -16.68 -5.08
CA VAL A 86 -32.39 -15.98 -5.90
C VAL A 86 -32.63 -14.47 -5.83
N PHE A 87 -31.59 -13.74 -5.45
CA PHE A 87 -31.54 -12.28 -5.42
C PHE A 87 -30.43 -11.81 -6.35
N ASN A 88 -30.80 -11.08 -7.41
CA ASN A 88 -29.86 -10.57 -8.41
C ASN A 88 -29.70 -9.05 -8.27
N ASN A 89 -28.78 -8.50 -9.06
CA ASN A 89 -28.50 -7.07 -9.16
C ASN A 89 -28.01 -6.44 -7.85
N LEU A 90 -27.13 -7.16 -7.15
CA LEU A 90 -26.60 -6.74 -5.86
C LEU A 90 -25.19 -6.19 -6.02
N ALA A 91 -24.95 -5.00 -5.46
CA ALA A 91 -23.61 -4.45 -5.32
C ALA A 91 -22.82 -5.20 -4.22
N ALA A 92 -21.52 -4.94 -4.13
CA ALA A 92 -20.74 -5.36 -2.97
C ALA A 92 -21.36 -4.80 -1.68
N GLY A 93 -21.49 -5.64 -0.66
CA GLY A 93 -22.17 -5.29 0.57
C GLY A 93 -22.62 -6.49 1.39
N THR A 94 -23.31 -6.18 2.47
CA THR A 94 -23.87 -7.17 3.38
C THR A 94 -25.38 -7.22 3.23
N TYR A 95 -25.91 -8.44 3.13
CA TYR A 95 -27.33 -8.68 2.94
C TYR A 95 -27.83 -9.72 3.95
N THR A 96 -28.91 -9.41 4.64
CA THR A 96 -29.60 -10.34 5.54
C THR A 96 -30.74 -10.99 4.79
N ILE A 97 -30.66 -12.31 4.61
CA ILE A 97 -31.72 -13.10 4.00
C ILE A 97 -32.56 -13.74 5.10
N THR A 98 -33.87 -13.58 5.04
CA THR A 98 -34.82 -14.24 5.96
C THR A 98 -35.66 -15.24 5.17
N ALA A 99 -35.70 -16.48 5.62
CA ALA A 99 -36.63 -17.49 5.12
C ALA A 99 -37.83 -17.61 6.06
N LYS A 100 -39.01 -17.83 5.49
CA LYS A 100 -40.27 -18.08 6.21
C LYS A 100 -40.96 -19.31 5.63
N ASN A 101 -41.23 -20.31 6.45
CA ASN A 101 -41.98 -21.50 6.02
C ASN A 101 -43.51 -21.25 6.00
N SER A 102 -44.27 -22.22 5.50
CA SER A 102 -45.75 -22.16 5.43
C SER A 102 -46.43 -22.00 6.79
N ASN A 103 -45.80 -22.47 7.88
CA ASN A 103 -46.28 -22.33 9.26
C ASN A 103 -45.91 -20.98 9.89
N GLY A 104 -45.22 -20.11 9.15
CA GLY A 104 -44.84 -18.77 9.60
C GLY A 104 -43.53 -18.68 10.39
N CYS A 105 -42.82 -19.78 10.58
CA CYS A 105 -41.53 -19.81 11.28
C CYS A 105 -40.45 -19.18 10.43
N THR A 106 -39.59 -18.37 11.06
CA THR A 106 -38.55 -17.61 10.37
C THR A 106 -37.15 -17.97 10.84
N GLY A 107 -36.19 -17.82 9.95
CA GLY A 107 -34.77 -17.90 10.24
C GLY A 107 -34.01 -17.00 9.28
N SER A 108 -32.94 -16.36 9.77
CA SER A 108 -32.18 -15.40 8.98
C SER A 108 -30.70 -15.74 8.96
N ARG A 109 -30.04 -15.39 7.85
CA ARG A 109 -28.59 -15.48 7.71
C ARG A 109 -28.06 -14.29 6.94
N GLN A 110 -26.91 -13.80 7.39
CA GLN A 110 -26.17 -12.75 6.72
C GLN A 110 -25.25 -13.34 5.65
N PHE A 111 -25.23 -12.71 4.48
CA PHE A 111 -24.34 -12.98 3.36
C PHE A 111 -23.55 -11.72 3.05
N THR A 112 -22.27 -11.89 2.71
CA THR A 112 -21.40 -10.78 2.30
C THR A 112 -20.99 -11.00 0.85
N ILE A 113 -21.33 -10.04 0.00
CA ILE A 113 -20.81 -9.93 -1.36
C ILE A 113 -19.57 -9.04 -1.29
N THR A 114 -18.40 -9.59 -1.57
CA THR A 114 -17.16 -8.81 -1.66
C THR A 114 -17.01 -8.18 -3.04
N SER A 115 -16.52 -6.95 -3.10
CA SER A 115 -16.10 -6.35 -4.39
C SER A 115 -14.95 -7.19 -4.98
N PRO A 116 -14.90 -7.38 -6.31
CA PRO A 116 -13.69 -7.86 -6.95
C PRO A 116 -12.51 -7.01 -6.52
N SER A 117 -11.38 -7.65 -6.19
CA SER A 117 -10.12 -6.95 -5.99
C SER A 117 -9.68 -6.37 -7.32
N VAL A 118 -9.47 -5.05 -7.38
CA VAL A 118 -8.99 -4.36 -8.59
C VAL A 118 -7.65 -4.93 -9.08
N CYS A 119 -6.85 -5.50 -8.18
CA CYS A 119 -5.57 -6.15 -8.48
C CYS A 119 -5.63 -7.68 -8.38
N GLY A 120 -6.81 -8.25 -8.14
CA GLY A 120 -6.98 -9.70 -8.05
C GLY A 120 -6.72 -10.35 -9.40
N GLY A 121 -5.59 -11.07 -9.51
CA GLY A 121 -5.19 -11.78 -10.73
C GLY A 121 -4.30 -10.99 -11.69
N ILE A 122 -4.04 -9.70 -11.44
CA ILE A 122 -3.05 -8.92 -12.21
C ILE A 122 -1.68 -9.12 -11.56
N SER A 123 -0.81 -9.87 -12.24
CA SER A 123 0.60 -10.02 -11.85
C SER A 123 1.45 -9.05 -12.65
N ILE A 124 1.83 -7.93 -12.04
CA ILE A 124 2.74 -6.97 -12.66
C ILE A 124 4.17 -7.46 -12.47
N SER A 125 4.90 -7.64 -13.57
CA SER A 125 6.34 -7.89 -13.54
C SER A 125 7.09 -6.59 -13.79
N LEU A 126 8.20 -6.38 -13.08
CA LEU A 126 9.02 -5.19 -13.17
C LEU A 126 10.49 -5.58 -13.27
N SER A 127 11.14 -5.18 -14.36
CA SER A 127 12.59 -5.30 -14.52
C SER A 127 13.19 -3.93 -14.78
N ALA A 128 14.46 -3.79 -14.42
CA ALA A 128 15.20 -2.56 -14.62
C ALA A 128 16.63 -2.86 -15.05
N THR A 129 17.15 -2.04 -15.95
CA THR A 129 18.56 -2.05 -16.37
C THR A 129 19.20 -0.73 -15.96
N THR A 130 20.49 -0.77 -15.67
CA THR A 130 21.22 0.41 -15.16
C THR A 130 22.51 0.65 -15.92
N THR A 131 22.87 1.92 -16.11
CA THR A 131 24.26 2.32 -16.37
C THR A 131 24.99 2.59 -15.07
N SER A 132 26.32 2.50 -15.08
CA SER A 132 27.12 2.94 -13.93
C SER A 132 27.13 4.48 -13.83
N ALA A 133 27.24 4.99 -12.60
CA ALA A 133 27.36 6.41 -12.31
C ALA A 133 28.81 6.79 -11.94
N THR A 134 29.27 7.94 -12.39
CA THR A 134 30.58 8.48 -12.01
C THR A 134 30.57 8.88 -10.53
N PRO A 135 31.48 8.36 -9.69
CA PRO A 135 31.51 8.68 -8.25
C PRO A 135 31.77 10.15 -7.93
N CYS A 136 32.54 10.84 -8.78
CA CYS A 136 32.95 12.21 -8.58
C CYS A 136 32.45 13.10 -9.72
N GLY A 137 31.60 14.07 -9.42
CA GLY A 137 31.02 15.00 -10.39
C GLY A 137 29.51 14.89 -10.47
N THR A 138 28.94 15.33 -11.59
CA THR A 138 27.49 15.28 -11.81
C THR A 138 27.04 13.83 -11.95
N PRO A 139 26.02 13.38 -11.19
CA PRO A 139 25.43 12.07 -11.36
C PRO A 139 24.96 11.85 -12.80
N ASN A 140 25.29 10.69 -13.37
CA ASN A 140 25.02 10.34 -14.77
C ASN A 140 24.52 8.91 -14.94
N GLY A 141 24.20 8.23 -13.84
CA GLY A 141 23.55 6.92 -13.88
C GLY A 141 22.15 7.03 -14.50
N VAL A 142 21.75 5.98 -15.20
CA VAL A 142 20.45 5.86 -15.84
C VAL A 142 19.83 4.55 -15.39
N ILE A 143 18.54 4.59 -15.03
CA ILE A 143 17.71 3.41 -14.85
C ILE A 143 16.66 3.41 -15.95
N THR A 144 16.56 2.31 -16.69
CA THR A 144 15.47 2.06 -17.65
C THR A 144 14.64 0.90 -17.17
N VAL A 145 13.32 1.06 -17.19
CA VAL A 145 12.35 0.17 -16.56
C VAL A 145 11.48 -0.49 -17.62
N THR A 146 11.15 -1.76 -17.41
CA THR A 146 10.16 -2.48 -18.21
C THR A 146 9.12 -3.07 -17.27
N ALA A 147 7.84 -2.74 -17.49
CA ALA A 147 6.72 -3.33 -16.76
C ALA A 147 5.83 -4.13 -17.71
N SER A 148 5.26 -5.23 -17.24
CA SER A 148 4.32 -6.07 -17.99
C SER A 148 3.23 -6.65 -17.10
N GLY A 149 2.22 -7.31 -17.69
CA GLY A 149 1.08 -7.90 -16.99
C GLY A 149 -0.17 -7.02 -16.91
N SER A 150 -0.07 -5.75 -17.33
CA SER A 150 -1.18 -4.80 -17.45
C SER A 150 -0.82 -3.73 -18.50
N THR A 151 -1.58 -2.63 -18.57
CA THR A 151 -1.35 -1.50 -19.48
C THR A 151 -1.49 -0.14 -18.77
N GLY A 152 -1.01 0.93 -19.42
CA GLY A 152 -1.11 2.29 -18.89
C GLY A 152 -0.21 2.54 -17.68
N PHE A 153 0.99 1.95 -17.67
CA PHE A 153 1.92 2.10 -16.57
C PHE A 153 2.44 3.53 -16.42
N THR A 154 2.55 3.94 -15.16
CA THR A 154 3.32 5.11 -14.71
C THR A 154 4.36 4.64 -13.70
N TYR A 155 5.46 5.37 -13.60
CA TYR A 155 6.64 4.97 -12.85
C TYR A 155 7.06 6.06 -11.87
N ASN A 156 7.56 5.63 -10.73
CA ASN A 156 8.10 6.48 -9.67
C ASN A 156 9.45 5.92 -9.24
N ILE A 157 10.39 6.81 -8.95
CA ILE A 157 11.66 6.48 -8.31
C ILE A 157 11.73 7.14 -6.92
N ASN A 158 12.14 6.36 -5.93
CA ASN A 158 12.44 6.81 -4.56
C ASN A 158 11.31 7.62 -3.88
N GLY A 159 10.05 7.32 -4.21
CA GLY A 159 8.89 8.01 -3.64
C GLY A 159 8.62 9.39 -4.25
N GLY A 160 9.19 9.71 -5.41
CA GLY A 160 8.96 10.95 -6.15
C GLY A 160 7.56 11.06 -6.76
N THR A 161 7.42 11.83 -7.83
CA THR A 161 6.16 11.89 -8.60
C THR A 161 6.09 10.77 -9.63
N PHE A 162 4.90 10.26 -9.90
CA PHE A 162 4.68 9.31 -11.00
C PHE A 162 4.81 10.03 -12.35
N GLN A 163 5.48 9.38 -13.30
CA GLN A 163 5.65 9.84 -14.68
C GLN A 163 5.38 8.70 -15.67
N SER A 164 5.04 9.02 -16.91
CA SER A 164 4.85 8.01 -17.97
C SER A 164 6.20 7.49 -18.53
N SER A 165 7.26 8.28 -18.43
CA SER A 165 8.60 7.86 -18.87
C SER A 165 9.12 6.72 -18.00
N ALA A 166 9.52 5.63 -18.67
CA ALA A 166 10.16 4.48 -18.05
C ALA A 166 11.69 4.65 -17.87
N SER A 167 12.22 5.85 -18.10
CA SER A 167 13.65 6.17 -17.93
C SER A 167 13.86 7.27 -16.90
N PHE A 168 14.82 7.02 -16.00
CA PHE A 168 15.28 7.94 -14.97
C PHE A 168 16.76 8.23 -15.20
N ASN A 169 17.13 9.51 -15.28
CA ASN A 169 18.46 9.97 -15.65
C ASN A 169 19.10 10.75 -14.48
N ASN A 170 20.41 10.99 -14.59
CA ASN A 170 21.20 11.76 -13.62
C ASN A 170 21.15 11.16 -12.20
N LEU A 171 21.27 9.84 -12.12
CA LEU A 171 21.23 9.11 -10.86
C LEU A 171 22.65 8.91 -10.30
N ALA A 172 22.76 9.05 -8.99
CA ALA A 172 23.99 8.74 -8.28
C ALA A 172 24.15 7.22 -8.16
N ALA A 173 25.37 6.75 -7.85
CA ALA A 173 25.55 5.36 -7.48
C ALA A 173 24.82 5.08 -6.16
N GLY A 174 24.15 3.93 -6.08
CA GLY A 174 23.40 3.51 -4.91
C GLY A 174 22.12 2.74 -5.23
N SER A 175 21.38 2.43 -4.18
CA SER A 175 20.09 1.74 -4.31
C SER A 175 18.97 2.72 -4.62
N HIS A 176 18.13 2.35 -5.57
CA HIS A 176 16.94 3.07 -5.98
C HIS A 176 15.73 2.13 -5.94
N THR A 177 14.63 2.62 -5.39
CA THR A 177 13.35 1.91 -5.35
C THR A 177 12.47 2.43 -6.47
N ILE A 178 12.08 1.55 -7.37
CA ILE A 178 11.17 1.84 -8.48
C ILE A 178 9.80 1.26 -8.16
N ILE A 179 8.75 2.05 -8.38
CA ILE A 179 7.37 1.61 -8.32
C ILE A 179 6.73 1.81 -9.69
N ALA A 180 6.19 0.75 -10.27
CA ALA A 180 5.31 0.82 -11.43
C ALA A 180 3.85 0.75 -10.96
N LYS A 181 2.98 1.58 -11.52
CA LYS A 181 1.55 1.64 -11.24
C LYS A 181 0.77 1.59 -12.55
N ASP A 182 -0.13 0.64 -12.71
CA ASP A 182 -0.98 0.53 -13.90
C ASP A 182 -2.18 1.50 -13.87
N ALA A 183 -2.99 1.50 -14.93
CA ALA A 183 -4.18 2.35 -15.04
C ALA A 183 -5.27 2.03 -14.00
N ASN A 184 -5.31 0.79 -13.49
CA ASN A 184 -6.25 0.35 -12.46
C ASN A 184 -5.77 0.68 -11.04
N GLY A 185 -4.54 1.17 -10.90
CA GLY A 185 -3.93 1.55 -9.65
C GLY A 185 -3.13 0.44 -8.96
N CYS A 186 -2.93 -0.70 -9.63
CA CYS A 186 -2.14 -1.81 -9.12
C CYS A 186 -0.66 -1.52 -9.25
N THR A 187 0.12 -1.88 -8.22
CA THR A 187 1.53 -1.50 -8.12
C THR A 187 2.46 -2.69 -8.00
N ALA A 188 3.64 -2.60 -8.62
CA ALA A 188 4.79 -3.46 -8.36
C ALA A 188 6.01 -2.62 -7.96
N THR A 189 6.85 -3.17 -7.09
CA THR A 189 8.07 -2.51 -6.60
C THR A 189 9.30 -3.33 -6.98
N ALA A 190 10.37 -2.65 -7.39
CA ALA A 190 11.68 -3.24 -7.63
C ALA A 190 12.77 -2.38 -6.99
N ASN A 191 13.72 -3.02 -6.33
CA ASN A 191 14.94 -2.37 -5.84
C ASN A 191 16.07 -2.63 -6.82
N VAL A 192 16.69 -1.55 -7.28
CA VAL A 192 17.71 -1.58 -8.32
C VAL A 192 18.94 -0.86 -7.80
N ASN A 193 20.14 -1.36 -8.09
CA ASN A 193 21.38 -0.72 -7.66
C ASN A 193 22.14 -0.16 -8.86
N VAL A 194 22.28 1.16 -8.91
CA VAL A 194 23.16 1.86 -9.85
C VAL A 194 24.59 1.71 -9.32
N THR A 195 25.45 1.03 -10.08
CA THR A 195 26.83 0.80 -9.65
C THR A 195 27.70 2.02 -9.90
N ALA A 196 28.74 2.20 -9.08
CA ALA A 196 29.80 3.15 -9.39
C ALA A 196 30.57 2.68 -10.62
N ALA A 197 30.89 3.60 -11.53
CA ALA A 197 31.84 3.33 -12.60
C ALA A 197 33.22 3.02 -11.99
N PRO A 198 34.04 2.17 -12.62
CA PRO A 198 35.40 1.92 -12.15
C PRO A 198 36.29 3.17 -12.36
N ALA A 199 37.35 3.29 -11.57
CA ALA A 199 38.35 4.32 -11.74
C ALA A 199 39.07 4.19 -13.10
N GLY A 200 39.34 5.32 -13.73
CA GLY A 200 40.18 5.43 -14.92
C GLY A 200 41.63 5.06 -14.62
N PRO A 201 42.40 4.64 -15.64
CA PRO A 201 43.78 4.21 -15.45
C PRO A 201 44.71 5.35 -15.02
N LEU A 202 44.52 6.58 -15.51
CA LEU A 202 45.36 7.72 -15.14
C LEU A 202 45.07 8.15 -13.70
N PHE A 203 43.78 8.24 -13.32
CA PHE A 203 43.38 8.50 -11.94
C PHE A 203 43.95 7.45 -10.98
N SER A 204 43.84 6.16 -11.32
CA SER A 204 44.36 5.06 -10.52
C SER A 204 45.87 5.17 -10.31
N ALA A 205 46.62 5.52 -11.37
CA ALA A 205 48.05 5.74 -11.30
C ALA A 205 48.42 6.94 -10.41
N VAL A 206 47.70 8.06 -10.53
CA VAL A 206 47.90 9.24 -9.67
C VAL A 206 47.58 8.92 -8.22
N LYS A 207 46.45 8.27 -7.93
CA LYS A 207 46.07 7.85 -6.57
C LYS A 207 47.17 7.00 -5.93
N GLN A 208 47.64 5.97 -6.63
CA GLN A 208 48.72 5.11 -6.13
C GLN A 208 50.02 5.89 -5.91
N LEU A 209 50.38 6.76 -6.85
CA LEU A 209 51.58 7.59 -6.77
C LEU A 209 51.56 8.50 -5.53
N MET A 210 50.42 9.17 -5.28
CA MET A 210 50.24 10.07 -4.14
C MET A 210 50.25 9.30 -2.81
N GLN A 211 49.62 8.13 -2.75
CA GLN A 211 49.62 7.28 -1.56
C GLN A 211 51.02 6.76 -1.21
N THR A 212 51.87 6.48 -2.21
CA THR A 212 53.25 6.02 -2.01
C THR A 212 54.18 7.16 -1.58
N ASN A 213 54.07 8.32 -2.24
CA ASN A 213 55.08 9.38 -2.11
C ASN A 213 54.70 10.54 -1.19
N CYS A 214 53.46 10.62 -0.69
CA CYS A 214 52.98 11.72 0.14
C CYS A 214 52.47 11.25 1.51
N VAL A 215 53.13 10.27 2.13
CA VAL A 215 52.65 9.62 3.37
C VAL A 215 52.42 10.61 4.52
N SER A 216 53.27 11.64 4.67
CA SER A 216 53.11 12.71 5.67
C SER A 216 52.04 13.74 5.31
N CYS A 217 51.45 13.64 4.11
CA CYS A 217 50.33 14.45 3.64
C CYS A 217 48.96 13.81 3.94
N HIS A 218 48.94 12.59 4.47
CA HIS A 218 47.71 11.88 4.86
C HIS A 218 47.18 12.38 6.22
N ASN A 219 45.86 12.46 6.35
CA ASN A 219 45.13 12.64 7.62
C ASN A 219 45.35 13.94 8.40
N ALA A 220 45.57 15.09 7.75
CA ALA A 220 45.48 16.35 8.47
C ALA A 220 44.02 16.84 8.54
N SER A 221 43.31 16.47 9.60
CA SER A 221 42.39 17.40 10.26
C SER A 221 43.20 18.47 11.00
N GLN A 222 44.16 19.10 10.32
CA GLN A 222 44.94 20.21 10.87
C GLN A 222 44.67 21.47 10.07
N SER A 223 44.77 22.59 10.76
CA SER A 223 44.48 23.97 10.35
C SER A 223 45.23 24.48 9.11
N GLU A 224 46.09 23.66 8.48
CA GLU A 224 46.85 23.97 7.26
C GLU A 224 46.37 23.17 6.02
N GLY A 225 45.28 22.40 6.16
CA GLY A 225 44.53 21.79 5.06
C GLY A 225 45.24 20.62 4.37
N GLY A 226 45.28 19.41 4.94
CA GLY A 226 45.74 18.22 4.22
C GLY A 226 44.76 17.69 3.16
N MET A 227 45.18 16.70 2.37
CA MET A 227 44.33 15.97 1.42
C MET A 227 44.08 14.54 1.93
N ASN A 228 42.86 14.04 1.74
CA ASN A 228 42.52 12.66 2.11
C ASN A 228 42.56 11.75 0.88
N TRP A 229 43.66 11.02 0.71
CA TRP A 229 43.90 10.13 -0.43
C TRP A 229 43.10 8.81 -0.39
N THR A 230 42.36 8.53 0.69
CA THR A 230 41.41 7.41 0.73
C THR A 230 40.06 7.79 0.14
N VAL A 231 39.76 9.09 0.05
CA VAL A 231 38.53 9.63 -0.54
C VAL A 231 38.82 10.08 -1.96
N GLU A 232 38.39 9.29 -2.94
CA GLU A 232 38.73 9.49 -4.36
C GLU A 232 38.30 10.86 -4.90
N CYS A 233 37.12 11.34 -4.49
CA CYS A 233 36.65 12.66 -4.91
C CYS A 233 37.43 13.81 -4.28
N ASN A 234 38.13 13.60 -3.17
CA ASN A 234 39.07 14.59 -2.62
C ASN A 234 40.28 14.75 -3.54
N ILE A 235 40.76 13.66 -4.16
CA ILE A 235 41.87 13.68 -5.12
C ILE A 235 41.49 14.47 -6.37
N VAL A 236 40.33 14.15 -6.95
CA VAL A 236 39.77 14.87 -8.12
C VAL A 236 39.64 16.37 -7.83
N ALA A 237 39.01 16.73 -6.70
CA ALA A 237 38.77 18.13 -6.33
C ALA A 237 40.05 18.93 -6.08
N ASN A 238 41.17 18.27 -5.76
CA ASN A 238 42.44 18.92 -5.47
C ASN A 238 43.49 18.74 -6.58
N SER A 239 43.08 18.39 -7.79
CA SER A 239 43.97 18.17 -8.94
C SER A 239 44.96 19.33 -9.20
N ALA A 240 44.51 20.57 -9.10
CA ALA A 240 45.37 21.75 -9.25
C ALA A 240 46.46 21.84 -8.16
N ARG A 241 46.12 21.48 -6.92
CA ARG A 241 47.05 21.46 -5.80
C ARG A 241 48.05 20.31 -5.92
N ILE A 242 47.60 19.16 -6.42
CA ILE A 242 48.47 18.04 -6.78
C ILE A 242 49.49 18.49 -7.82
N LYS A 243 49.06 19.16 -8.89
CA LYS A 243 49.96 19.74 -9.91
C LYS A 243 50.99 20.67 -9.29
N ALA A 244 50.51 21.67 -8.54
CA ALA A 244 51.35 22.72 -8.00
C ALA A 244 52.49 22.16 -7.14
N ARG A 245 52.20 21.14 -6.30
CA ARG A 245 53.20 20.59 -5.37
C ARG A 245 54.03 19.44 -5.95
N ALA A 246 53.40 18.53 -6.68
CA ALA A 246 54.06 17.31 -7.17
C ALA A 246 54.78 17.53 -8.50
N VAL A 247 54.25 18.40 -9.37
CA VAL A 247 54.81 18.71 -10.68
C VAL A 247 55.62 20.00 -10.65
N ASP A 248 54.96 21.10 -10.24
CA ASP A 248 55.50 22.47 -10.33
C ASP A 248 56.42 22.85 -9.14
N GLN A 249 56.35 22.08 -8.04
CA GLN A 249 57.14 22.30 -6.81
C GLN A 249 56.88 23.67 -6.12
N ASN A 250 55.68 24.21 -6.26
CA ASN A 250 55.28 25.53 -5.76
C ASN A 250 53.97 25.41 -4.95
N PRO A 251 53.87 25.96 -3.70
CA PRO A 251 54.88 26.75 -2.96
C PRO A 251 55.96 25.92 -2.27
N SER A 252 55.85 24.60 -2.24
CA SER A 252 56.87 23.71 -1.68
C SER A 252 56.80 22.34 -2.34
N VAL A 253 57.94 21.65 -2.36
CA VAL A 253 58.04 20.25 -2.78
C VAL A 253 57.18 19.35 -1.90
N MET A 254 56.66 18.26 -2.49
CA MET A 254 55.89 17.25 -1.79
C MET A 254 56.80 16.46 -0.83
N PRO A 255 56.52 16.41 0.49
CA PRO A 255 57.28 15.58 1.43
C PRO A 255 56.85 14.11 1.34
N PRO A 256 57.72 13.12 1.69
CA PRO A 256 59.07 13.24 2.25
C PRO A 256 60.23 12.91 1.27
N THR A 257 59.97 12.56 0.00
CA THR A 257 60.99 11.95 -0.89
C THR A 257 61.75 12.91 -1.81
N GLY A 258 61.59 14.23 -1.65
CA GLY A 258 62.18 15.20 -2.58
C GLY A 258 61.40 15.23 -3.91
N PRO A 259 61.97 15.80 -4.99
CA PRO A 259 61.25 15.98 -6.25
C PRO A 259 60.92 14.63 -6.91
N LEU A 260 59.67 14.43 -7.31
CA LEU A 260 59.27 13.22 -8.07
C LEU A 260 60.08 13.09 -9.37
N PRO A 261 60.45 11.87 -9.80
CA PRO A 261 61.00 11.60 -11.12
C PRO A 261 60.12 12.14 -12.25
N ALA A 262 60.74 12.50 -13.38
CA ALA A 262 60.04 13.02 -14.56
C ALA A 262 58.88 12.12 -15.01
N SER A 263 59.12 10.80 -15.06
CA SER A 263 58.11 9.81 -15.45
C SER A 263 56.89 9.75 -14.52
N GLU A 264 57.03 10.12 -13.25
CA GLU A 264 55.91 10.20 -12.30
C GLU A 264 55.16 11.52 -12.43
N LYS A 265 55.89 12.62 -12.66
CA LYS A 265 55.29 13.93 -12.99
C LYS A 265 54.48 13.88 -14.29
N ASP A 266 54.94 13.11 -15.27
CA ASP A 266 54.24 12.92 -16.54
C ASP A 266 52.88 12.23 -16.35
N LYS A 267 52.77 11.26 -15.45
CA LYS A 267 51.48 10.61 -15.13
C LYS A 267 50.47 11.61 -14.55
N ILE A 268 50.91 12.47 -13.64
CA ILE A 268 50.07 13.52 -13.05
C ILE A 268 49.66 14.52 -14.13
N THR A 269 50.60 14.94 -14.98
CA THR A 269 50.35 15.90 -16.07
C THR A 269 49.38 15.32 -17.10
N ALA A 270 49.54 14.04 -17.47
CA ALA A 270 48.64 13.34 -18.38
C ALA A 270 47.21 13.27 -17.83
N TRP A 271 47.05 12.88 -16.56
CA TRP A 271 45.75 12.87 -15.89
C TRP A 271 45.09 14.26 -15.87
N ILE A 272 45.86 15.31 -15.59
CA ILE A 272 45.36 16.69 -15.58
C ILE A 272 44.95 17.13 -16.98
N ASN A 273 45.76 16.85 -17.99
CA ASN A 273 45.45 17.19 -19.38
C ASN A 273 44.22 16.43 -19.90
N ALA A 274 43.94 15.24 -19.37
CA ALA A 274 42.71 14.49 -19.60
C ALA A 274 41.48 15.06 -18.84
N GLY A 275 41.65 16.17 -18.12
CA GLY A 275 40.59 16.87 -17.39
C GLY A 275 40.48 16.51 -15.91
N ALA A 276 41.45 15.77 -15.36
CA ALA A 276 41.53 15.40 -13.95
C ALA A 276 40.26 14.73 -13.39
N LYS A 277 39.69 13.79 -14.14
CA LYS A 277 38.43 13.11 -13.79
C LYS A 277 38.69 11.77 -13.09
N PHE A 278 37.64 11.21 -12.49
CA PHE A 278 37.69 9.86 -11.93
C PHE A 278 37.67 8.78 -13.02
N THR A 279 36.88 8.97 -14.08
CA THR A 279 36.77 8.05 -15.24
C THR A 279 37.44 8.67 -16.48
N ASP A 280 38.75 8.84 -16.44
CA ASP A 280 39.57 9.27 -17.59
C ASP A 280 39.81 8.17 -18.63
#